data_AF-A0AAU9UYZ8-F1
#
_entry.id   AF-A0AAU9UYZ8-F1
#
_cell.length_a   1.000
_cell.length_b   1.000
_cell.length_c   1.000
_cell.angle_alpha   90.00
_cell.angle_beta   90.00
_cell.angle_gamma   90.00
#
_symmetry.space_group_name_H-M   'P 1'
#
loop_
_entity.id
_entity.type
_entity.pdbx_description
1 polymer ?
#
loop_
_entity_poly.entity_id
_entity_poly.type
_entity_poly.pdbx_seq_one_letter_code
_entity_poly.pdbx_strand_id
1 'polypeptide(L)'
;MLSRLCVARSTISVTQTLKTPVPQRFVPKNYIVRNYARDPRSRVATRTQPTIWERLMAPAGPNAFSLGKGALAGASAVGLVALCYYGSGVKPGTLQEAHLWPQYVKDRIKATYGYIAGSLVLTAGSAVAVFRTPALLNLVARNGWMSIIATMALMIGSGMVVRGMEYKPGFGPKQLAWMVHTGIMGAVIAPICFLGGPILLRAAWYTAGVVGGLSTIAVCAPSGEFLNMRAPLAMGLGAVFAASLAGMFLPPTTALGAGLYSLSLYGGLIVFGGFLLYDTQAIIKRAEMHPMYGLQPYDPINSAISVYLDVLNIFMRIAMILAGGGGNKRK
;
A
#
# COMPACT_ATOMS: atom_id res chain seq x y z
N MET A 1 -28.22 66.05 -31.36
CA MET A 1 -29.34 65.60 -30.52
C MET A 1 -28.90 65.77 -29.06
N LEU A 2 -29.24 66.89 -28.39
CA LEU A 2 -30.42 67.02 -27.51
C LEU A 2 -30.51 65.79 -26.58
N SER A 3 -30.34 65.86 -25.26
CA SER A 3 -30.85 66.80 -24.25
C SER A 3 -30.14 66.54 -22.90
N ARG A 4 -29.54 67.55 -22.26
CA ARG A 4 -30.06 68.26 -21.05
C ARG A 4 -30.63 67.38 -19.94
N LEU A 5 -30.02 67.47 -18.74
CA LEU A 5 -30.70 67.96 -17.52
C LEU A 5 -29.68 68.32 -16.43
N CYS A 6 -29.70 69.61 -16.08
CA CYS A 6 -29.07 70.25 -14.92
C CYS A 6 -29.85 69.94 -13.62
N VAL A 7 -29.24 70.23 -12.46
CA VAL A 7 -29.74 71.03 -11.31
C VAL A 7 -28.76 70.78 -10.15
N ALA A 8 -27.77 71.63 -9.91
CA ALA A 8 -27.79 72.91 -9.17
C ALA A 8 -27.91 72.75 -7.63
N ARG A 9 -26.80 73.09 -6.96
CA ARG A 9 -26.68 73.36 -5.52
C ARG A 9 -27.46 74.61 -5.16
N SER A 10 -28.20 74.56 -4.04
CA SER A 10 -28.70 75.76 -3.37
C SER A 10 -28.63 75.57 -1.86
N THR A 11 -27.73 76.32 -1.24
CA THR A 11 -27.65 76.59 0.19
C THR A 11 -28.76 77.55 0.60
N ILE A 12 -29.61 77.16 1.55
CA ILE A 12 -30.50 78.10 2.23
C ILE A 12 -30.39 77.84 3.73
N SER A 13 -29.70 78.76 4.40
CA SER A 13 -29.71 78.96 5.84
C SER A 13 -30.94 79.79 6.18
N VAL A 14 -31.80 79.27 7.06
CA VAL A 14 -32.83 80.09 7.74
C VAL A 14 -32.79 79.73 9.22
N THR A 15 -32.11 80.58 9.97
CA THR A 15 -32.24 80.76 11.40
C THR A 15 -33.62 81.34 11.69
N GLN A 16 -34.50 80.55 12.32
CA GLN A 16 -35.60 81.13 13.10
C GLN A 16 -35.69 80.45 14.47
N THR A 17 -35.37 81.29 15.44
CA THR A 17 -35.44 81.13 16.88
C THR A 17 -36.88 81.01 17.37
N LEU A 18 -37.19 79.93 18.10
CA LEU A 18 -38.27 79.92 19.07
C LEU A 18 -37.69 79.60 20.44
N LYS A 19 -37.59 80.64 21.27
CA LYS A 19 -37.26 80.56 22.70
C LYS A 19 -38.47 80.03 23.45
N THR A 20 -38.29 78.92 24.19
CA THR A 20 -39.11 78.60 25.36
C THR A 20 -38.19 78.15 26.51
N PRO A 21 -38.50 78.51 27.77
CA PRO A 21 -37.55 78.48 28.88
C PRO A 21 -37.28 77.05 29.39
N VAL A 22 -35.99 76.70 29.51
CA VAL A 22 -35.53 75.46 30.14
C VAL A 22 -35.53 75.64 31.66
N PRO A 23 -36.23 74.80 32.45
CA PRO A 23 -36.03 74.78 33.90
C PRO A 23 -34.68 74.13 34.23
N GLN A 24 -33.74 74.92 34.76
CA GLN A 24 -32.48 74.44 35.33
C GLN A 24 -32.71 73.72 36.66
N ARG A 25 -33.03 72.42 36.60
CA ARG A 25 -32.71 71.37 37.59
C ARG A 25 -33.58 70.15 37.31
N PHE A 26 -33.17 69.35 36.33
CA PHE A 26 -33.62 67.98 36.22
C PHE A 26 -32.46 67.07 36.66
N VAL A 27 -32.55 66.57 37.90
CA VAL A 27 -31.69 65.49 38.39
C VAL A 27 -32.26 64.21 37.80
N PRO A 28 -31.55 63.48 36.91
CA PRO A 28 -32.06 62.21 36.44
C PRO A 28 -32.11 61.26 37.64
N LYS A 29 -33.33 60.79 37.99
CA LYS A 29 -33.48 59.62 38.85
C LYS A 29 -32.78 58.47 38.12
N ASN A 30 -31.67 57.99 38.69
CA ASN A 30 -31.04 56.76 38.25
C ASN A 30 -32.06 55.62 38.43
N TYR A 31 -32.80 55.31 37.38
CA TYR A 31 -33.48 54.03 37.27
C TYR A 31 -32.38 52.98 37.19
N ILE A 32 -32.10 52.33 38.32
CA ILE A 32 -31.32 51.10 38.35
C ILE A 32 -32.19 50.05 37.65
N VAL A 33 -32.07 49.95 36.34
CA VAL A 33 -32.53 48.79 35.60
C VAL A 33 -31.62 47.64 36.05
N ARG A 34 -32.07 46.86 37.03
CA ARG A 34 -31.50 45.54 37.30
C ARG A 34 -31.79 44.69 36.07
N ASN A 35 -30.87 44.73 35.11
CA ASN A 35 -30.78 43.69 34.10
C ASN A 35 -30.51 42.38 34.86
N TYR A 36 -31.55 41.57 35.03
CA TYR A 36 -31.35 40.14 35.28
C TYR A 36 -30.77 39.55 33.99
N ALA A 37 -29.50 39.85 33.72
CA ALA A 37 -28.68 38.94 32.94
C ALA A 37 -28.62 37.67 33.79
N ARG A 38 -29.54 36.74 33.50
CA ARG A 38 -29.27 35.34 33.77
C ARG A 38 -28.02 35.09 32.94
N ASP A 39 -26.85 35.11 33.57
CA ASP A 39 -25.70 34.43 33.01
C ASP A 39 -26.25 33.08 32.56
N PRO A 40 -26.26 32.76 31.25
CA PRO A 40 -26.34 31.37 30.91
C PRO A 40 -25.04 30.86 31.52
N ARG A 41 -25.13 30.27 32.73
CA ARG A 41 -24.06 29.44 33.28
C ARG A 41 -23.64 28.65 32.08
N SER A 42 -22.45 28.95 31.56
CA SER A 42 -21.83 28.12 30.56
C SER A 42 -21.88 26.78 31.26
N ARG A 43 -22.81 25.92 30.84
CA ARG A 43 -22.64 24.50 31.05
C ARG A 43 -21.29 24.33 30.40
N VAL A 44 -20.25 24.25 31.21
CA VAL A 44 -19.02 23.58 30.84
C VAL A 44 -19.60 22.27 30.35
N ALA A 45 -19.78 22.18 29.03
CA ALA A 45 -20.02 20.92 28.39
C ALA A 45 -18.77 20.19 28.82
N THR A 46 -18.91 19.35 29.85
CA THR A 46 -17.90 18.40 30.25
C THR A 46 -17.53 17.80 28.91
N ARG A 47 -16.35 18.16 28.40
CA ARG A 47 -15.89 17.67 27.12
C ARG A 47 -15.66 16.20 27.40
N THR A 48 -16.72 15.42 27.28
CA THR A 48 -16.72 13.98 27.49
C THR A 48 -15.59 13.54 26.60
N GLN A 49 -14.52 13.03 27.22
CA GLN A 49 -13.36 12.58 26.47
C GLN A 49 -13.93 11.62 25.43
N PRO A 50 -13.74 11.89 24.13
CA PRO A 50 -14.40 11.10 23.11
C PRO A 50 -14.01 9.65 23.35
N THR A 51 -15.00 8.78 23.33
CA THR A 51 -14.80 7.36 23.61
C THR A 51 -13.75 6.80 22.65
N ILE A 52 -13.06 5.72 23.03
CA ILE A 52 -12.04 5.11 22.15
C ILE A 52 -12.64 4.82 20.76
N TRP A 53 -13.90 4.37 20.73
CA TRP A 53 -14.65 4.16 19.50
C TRP A 53 -14.88 5.44 18.69
N GLU A 54 -15.29 6.54 19.33
CA GLU A 54 -15.43 7.83 18.65
C GLU A 54 -14.09 8.35 18.09
N ARG A 55 -12.98 8.13 18.79
CA ARG A 55 -11.64 8.52 18.30
C ARG A 55 -11.19 7.66 17.11
N LEU A 56 -11.54 6.38 17.10
CA LEU A 56 -11.19 5.45 16.03
C LEU A 56 -12.06 5.66 14.77
N MET A 57 -13.33 6.03 14.94
CA MET A 57 -14.25 6.37 13.86
C MET A 57 -14.17 7.83 13.41
N ALA A 58 -13.40 8.67 14.12
CA ALA A 58 -13.11 10.03 13.71
C ALA A 58 -12.52 10.07 12.28
N PRO A 59 -12.67 11.19 11.56
CA PRO A 59 -12.10 11.33 10.21
C PRO A 59 -10.58 11.09 10.22
N ALA A 60 -10.09 10.44 9.16
CA ALA A 60 -8.70 10.04 9.02
C ALA A 60 -7.73 11.22 9.18
N GLY A 61 -6.92 11.19 10.23
CA GLY A 61 -5.82 12.14 10.43
C GLY A 61 -4.60 11.78 9.55
N PRO A 62 -3.73 12.75 9.22
CA PRO A 62 -2.49 12.50 8.46
C PRO A 62 -1.50 11.58 9.18
N ASN A 63 -1.69 11.36 10.49
CA ASN A 63 -0.78 10.61 11.37
C ASN A 63 -0.61 9.14 10.98
N ALA A 64 -1.67 8.48 10.48
CA ALA A 64 -1.61 7.06 10.10
C ALA A 64 -0.66 6.84 8.90
N PHE A 65 -0.73 7.72 7.90
CA PHE A 65 0.12 7.66 6.72
C PHE A 65 1.55 8.12 6.99
N SER A 66 1.74 9.14 7.84
CA SER A 66 3.09 9.57 8.23
C SER A 66 3.84 8.50 9.02
N LEU A 67 3.14 7.80 9.93
CA LEU A 67 3.71 6.66 10.66
C LEU A 67 4.15 5.55 9.71
N GLY A 68 3.30 5.16 8.75
CA GLY A 68 3.63 4.13 7.75
C GLY A 68 4.83 4.53 6.88
N LYS A 69 4.90 5.78 6.43
CA LYS A 69 6.05 6.31 5.69
C LYS A 69 7.33 6.31 6.53
N GLY A 70 7.23 6.69 7.80
CA GLY A 70 8.36 6.68 8.74
C GLY A 70 8.89 5.26 8.96
N ALA A 71 7.98 4.29 9.16
CA ALA A 71 8.34 2.88 9.28
C ALA A 71 9.04 2.35 8.02
N LEU A 72 8.51 2.67 6.83
CA LEU A 72 9.14 2.29 5.56
C LEU A 72 10.52 2.94 5.38
N ALA A 73 10.68 4.21 5.75
CA ALA A 73 11.97 4.90 5.69
C ALA A 73 13.00 4.24 6.63
N GLY A 74 12.58 3.90 7.86
CA GLY A 74 13.41 3.16 8.81
C GLY A 74 13.81 1.79 8.28
N ALA A 75 12.87 1.02 7.73
CA ALA A 75 13.16 -0.28 7.12
C ALA A 75 14.12 -0.15 5.92
N SER A 76 13.98 0.90 5.11
CA SER A 76 14.89 1.17 3.99
C SER A 76 16.30 1.49 4.48
N ALA A 77 16.44 2.28 5.54
CA ALA A 77 17.73 2.56 6.16
C ALA A 77 18.40 1.28 6.70
N VAL A 78 17.64 0.41 7.36
CA VAL A 78 18.13 -0.91 7.81
C VAL A 78 18.57 -1.75 6.62
N GLY A 79 17.80 -1.77 5.52
CA GLY A 79 18.16 -2.47 4.29
C GLY A 79 19.48 -1.96 3.68
N LEU A 80 19.68 -0.64 3.64
CA LEU A 80 20.93 -0.04 3.16
C LEU A 80 22.13 -0.39 4.06
N VAL A 81 21.94 -0.33 5.38
CA VAL A 81 22.98 -0.75 6.33
C VAL A 81 23.33 -2.23 6.15
N ALA A 82 22.31 -3.09 5.98
CA ALA A 82 22.52 -4.51 5.71
C ALA A 82 23.25 -4.73 4.38
N LEU A 83 22.92 -3.98 3.33
CA LEU A 83 23.63 -4.04 2.05
C LEU A 83 25.10 -3.65 2.18
N CYS A 84 25.41 -2.58 2.90
CA CYS A 84 26.79 -2.17 3.14
C CYS A 84 27.53 -3.22 3.99
N TYR A 85 26.89 -3.75 5.03
CA TYR A 85 27.49 -4.74 5.93
C TYR A 85 27.77 -6.06 5.22
N TYR A 86 26.76 -6.68 4.61
CA TYR A 86 26.93 -7.96 3.90
C TYR A 86 27.69 -7.79 2.58
N GLY A 87 27.53 -6.66 1.89
CA GLY A 87 28.26 -6.35 0.65
C GLY A 87 29.76 -6.12 0.87
N SER A 88 30.17 -5.69 2.06
CA SER A 88 31.60 -5.53 2.41
C SER A 88 32.37 -6.86 2.48
N GLY A 89 31.68 -8.01 2.51
CA GLY A 89 32.31 -9.33 2.52
C GLY A 89 33.00 -9.70 3.84
N VAL A 90 32.72 -8.97 4.94
CA VAL A 90 33.26 -9.25 6.29
C VAL A 90 32.90 -10.67 6.77
N LYS A 91 31.76 -11.20 6.32
CA LYS A 91 31.44 -12.63 6.41
C LYS A 91 31.36 -13.19 4.98
N PRO A 92 31.86 -14.42 4.72
CA PRO A 92 31.66 -15.06 3.42
C PRO A 92 30.16 -15.24 3.18
N GLY A 93 29.66 -14.56 2.14
CA GLY A 93 28.28 -14.66 1.70
C GLY A 93 28.10 -15.78 0.69
N THR A 94 26.84 -16.12 0.41
CA THR A 94 26.52 -17.15 -0.61
C THR A 94 27.02 -16.76 -2.00
N LEU A 95 27.20 -15.46 -2.28
CA LEU A 95 27.75 -14.98 -3.55
C LEU A 95 29.22 -15.39 -3.74
N GLN A 96 30.04 -15.28 -2.70
CA GLN A 96 31.45 -15.64 -2.76
C GLN A 96 31.62 -17.16 -2.93
N GLU A 97 30.72 -17.95 -2.32
CA GLU A 97 30.68 -19.40 -2.46
C GLU A 97 30.10 -19.84 -3.81
N ALA A 98 29.37 -18.98 -4.52
CA ALA A 98 28.71 -19.32 -5.78
C ALA A 98 29.68 -19.77 -6.89
N HIS A 99 30.94 -19.37 -6.84
CA HIS A 99 31.96 -19.87 -7.77
C HIS A 99 32.18 -21.37 -7.61
N LEU A 100 32.10 -21.88 -6.37
CA LEU A 100 32.30 -23.28 -6.00
C LEU A 100 31.07 -24.15 -6.30
N TRP A 101 29.92 -23.55 -6.63
CA TRP A 101 28.70 -24.31 -6.91
C TRP A 101 28.85 -25.20 -8.16
N PRO A 102 28.46 -26.49 -8.06
CA PRO A 102 28.31 -27.37 -9.20
C PRO A 102 27.35 -26.79 -10.25
N GLN A 103 27.57 -27.12 -11.53
CA GLN A 103 26.76 -26.59 -12.63
C GLN A 103 25.26 -26.87 -12.47
N TYR A 104 24.89 -28.05 -11.96
CA TYR A 104 23.48 -28.39 -11.76
C TYR A 104 22.76 -27.45 -10.76
N VAL A 105 23.46 -26.90 -9.75
CA VAL A 105 22.89 -25.94 -8.80
C VAL A 105 22.61 -24.62 -9.51
N LYS A 106 23.58 -24.16 -10.33
CA LYS A 106 23.44 -22.95 -11.15
C LYS A 106 22.28 -23.08 -12.13
N ASP A 107 22.13 -24.23 -12.77
CA ASP A 107 21.01 -24.51 -13.69
C ASP A 107 19.65 -24.51 -12.99
N ARG A 108 19.56 -25.09 -11.79
CA ARG A 108 18.34 -25.07 -10.97
C ARG A 108 17.94 -23.65 -10.59
N ILE A 109 18.89 -22.84 -10.12
CA ILE A 109 18.65 -21.44 -9.78
C ILE A 109 18.22 -20.65 -11.03
N LYS A 110 18.94 -20.82 -12.15
CA LYS A 110 18.62 -20.18 -13.43
C LYS A 110 17.21 -20.54 -13.92
N ALA A 111 16.83 -21.82 -13.82
CA ALA A 111 15.49 -22.28 -14.18
C ALA A 111 14.42 -21.61 -13.30
N THR A 112 14.62 -21.57 -11.98
CA THR A 112 13.70 -20.91 -11.04
C THR A 112 13.51 -19.43 -11.38
N TYR A 113 14.59 -18.68 -11.59
CA TYR A 113 14.50 -17.27 -12.02
C TYR A 113 13.88 -17.10 -13.41
N GLY A 114 14.08 -18.06 -14.32
CA GLY A 114 13.39 -18.12 -15.61
C GLY A 114 11.87 -18.22 -15.44
N TYR A 115 11.38 -19.08 -14.55
CA TYR A 115 9.95 -19.16 -14.23
C TYR A 115 9.44 -17.91 -13.50
N ILE A 116 10.24 -17.27 -12.64
CA ILE A 116 9.86 -15.99 -12.02
C ILE A 116 9.64 -14.92 -13.12
N ALA A 117 10.62 -14.74 -14.01
CA ALA A 117 10.52 -13.78 -15.11
C ALA A 117 9.34 -14.11 -16.05
N GLY A 118 9.18 -15.38 -16.42
CA GLY A 118 8.04 -15.85 -17.21
C GLY A 118 6.70 -15.56 -16.54
N SER A 119 6.62 -15.71 -15.21
CA SER A 119 5.40 -15.44 -14.45
C SER A 119 5.04 -13.96 -14.51
N LEU A 120 6.02 -13.06 -14.41
CA LEU A 120 5.80 -11.61 -14.49
C LEU A 120 5.30 -11.21 -15.88
N VAL A 121 5.89 -11.74 -16.95
CA VAL A 121 5.47 -11.47 -18.34
C VAL A 121 4.06 -11.99 -18.59
N LEU A 122 3.76 -13.23 -18.17
CA LEU A 122 2.41 -13.81 -18.30
C LEU A 122 1.38 -13.04 -17.49
N THR A 123 1.72 -12.62 -16.28
CA THR A 123 0.83 -11.82 -15.42
C THR A 123 0.53 -10.47 -16.07
N ALA A 124 1.54 -9.78 -16.60
CA ALA A 124 1.36 -8.51 -17.29
C ALA A 124 0.52 -8.67 -18.57
N GLY A 125 0.79 -9.70 -19.37
CA GLY A 125 0.01 -10.02 -20.57
C GLY A 125 -1.45 -10.31 -20.25
N SER A 126 -1.71 -11.12 -19.21
CA SER A 126 -3.05 -11.44 -18.74
C SER A 126 -3.79 -10.20 -18.22
N ALA A 127 -3.13 -9.37 -17.41
CA ALA A 127 -3.71 -8.13 -16.89
C ALA A 127 -4.13 -7.19 -18.03
N VAL A 128 -3.29 -7.04 -19.06
CA VAL A 128 -3.62 -6.23 -20.25
C VAL A 128 -4.77 -6.84 -21.05
N ALA A 129 -4.79 -8.16 -21.23
CA ALA A 129 -5.87 -8.85 -21.95
C ALA A 129 -7.22 -8.68 -21.25
N VAL A 130 -7.26 -8.84 -19.93
CA VAL A 130 -8.47 -8.66 -19.11
C VAL A 130 -8.89 -7.20 -19.08
N PHE A 131 -7.96 -6.26 -18.92
CA PHE A 131 -8.25 -4.83 -18.93
C PHE A 131 -8.84 -4.35 -20.26
N ARG A 132 -8.42 -4.94 -21.39
CA ARG A 132 -8.99 -4.64 -22.72
C ARG A 132 -10.33 -5.33 -23.00
N THR A 133 -10.76 -6.25 -22.14
CA THR A 133 -11.99 -7.05 -22.33
C THR A 133 -13.05 -6.63 -21.31
N PRO A 134 -14.03 -5.78 -21.67
CA PRO A 134 -14.99 -5.21 -20.72
C PRO A 134 -15.76 -6.25 -19.91
N ALA A 135 -16.12 -7.39 -20.52
CA ALA A 135 -16.83 -8.47 -19.83
C ALA A 135 -16.00 -9.08 -18.69
N LEU A 136 -14.72 -9.36 -18.94
CA LEU A 136 -13.81 -9.91 -17.93
C LEU A 136 -13.45 -8.87 -16.88
N LEU A 137 -13.21 -7.63 -17.30
CA LEU A 137 -12.92 -6.52 -16.40
C LEU A 137 -14.09 -6.26 -15.44
N ASN A 138 -15.32 -6.25 -15.94
CA ASN A 138 -16.51 -6.08 -15.10
C ASN A 138 -16.70 -7.23 -14.12
N LEU A 139 -16.35 -8.47 -14.51
CA LEU A 139 -16.42 -9.63 -13.62
C LEU A 139 -15.44 -9.51 -12.45
N VAL A 140 -14.19 -9.12 -12.73
CA VAL A 140 -13.14 -8.97 -11.71
C VAL A 140 -13.33 -7.69 -10.88
N ALA A 141 -13.74 -6.59 -11.50
CA ALA A 141 -13.94 -5.30 -10.82
C ALA A 141 -15.25 -5.20 -10.04
N ARG A 142 -16.13 -6.22 -10.12
CA ARG A 142 -17.39 -6.24 -9.37
C ARG A 142 -17.08 -6.28 -7.88
N ASN A 143 -17.52 -5.27 -7.14
CA ASN A 143 -17.24 -5.15 -5.71
C ASN A 143 -18.32 -5.83 -4.84
N GLY A 144 -18.40 -7.16 -4.89
CA GLY A 144 -19.34 -7.95 -4.10
C GLY A 144 -18.66 -8.98 -3.21
N TRP A 145 -19.26 -9.32 -2.07
CA TRP A 145 -18.75 -10.39 -1.20
C TRP A 145 -18.51 -11.71 -1.93
N MET A 146 -19.42 -12.06 -2.85
CA MET A 146 -19.29 -13.27 -3.67
C MET A 146 -18.12 -13.20 -4.64
N SER A 147 -17.83 -12.05 -5.26
CA SER A 147 -16.67 -11.93 -6.16
C SER A 147 -15.36 -11.94 -5.39
N ILE A 148 -15.31 -11.34 -4.19
CA ILE A 148 -14.12 -11.38 -3.34
C ILE A 148 -13.83 -12.82 -2.88
N ILE A 149 -14.82 -13.55 -2.40
CA ILE A 149 -14.64 -14.95 -2.00
C ILE A 149 -14.28 -15.82 -3.21
N ALA A 150 -14.95 -15.63 -4.35
CA ALA A 150 -14.66 -16.39 -5.56
C ALA A 150 -13.24 -16.15 -6.09
N THR A 151 -12.79 -14.89 -6.15
CA THR A 151 -11.41 -14.56 -6.60
C THR A 151 -10.37 -15.08 -5.62
N MET A 152 -10.62 -15.01 -4.30
CA MET A 152 -9.74 -15.58 -3.29
C MET A 152 -9.64 -17.10 -3.43
N ALA A 153 -10.78 -17.79 -3.54
CA ALA A 153 -10.84 -19.23 -3.75
C ALA A 153 -10.12 -19.65 -5.04
N LEU A 154 -10.28 -18.87 -6.11
CA LEU A 154 -9.63 -19.13 -7.39
C LEU A 154 -8.10 -18.96 -7.31
N MET A 155 -7.60 -17.92 -6.65
CA MET A 155 -6.15 -17.71 -6.47
C MET A 155 -5.52 -18.79 -5.58
N ILE A 156 -6.16 -19.10 -4.44
CA ILE A 156 -5.68 -20.14 -3.51
C ILE A 156 -5.76 -21.51 -4.16
N GLY A 157 -6.91 -21.84 -4.74
CA GLY A 157 -7.18 -23.14 -5.38
C GLY A 157 -6.24 -23.40 -6.56
N SER A 158 -6.08 -22.43 -7.47
CA SER A 158 -5.12 -22.57 -8.58
C SER A 158 -3.68 -22.72 -8.08
N GLY A 159 -3.29 -22.00 -7.02
CA GLY A 159 -1.98 -22.14 -6.40
C GLY A 159 -1.75 -23.50 -5.74
N MET A 160 -2.77 -24.08 -5.11
CA MET A 160 -2.72 -25.44 -4.54
C MET A 160 -2.56 -26.50 -5.65
N VAL A 161 -3.30 -26.34 -6.76
CA VAL A 161 -3.20 -27.24 -7.91
C VAL A 161 -1.79 -27.26 -8.49
N VAL A 162 -1.19 -26.08 -8.75
CA VAL A 162 0.19 -26.00 -9.29
C VAL A 162 1.20 -26.63 -8.35
N ARG A 163 1.05 -26.40 -7.04
CA ARG A 163 1.96 -26.93 -6.02
C ARG A 163 1.85 -28.44 -5.85
N GLY A 164 0.65 -28.98 -5.98
CA GLY A 164 0.36 -30.41 -5.80
C GLY A 164 0.78 -31.30 -6.96
N MET A 165 0.96 -30.75 -8.17
CA MET A 165 1.43 -31.57 -9.30
C MET A 165 2.93 -31.79 -9.27
N GLU A 166 3.34 -33.00 -9.65
CA GLU A 166 4.75 -33.37 -9.80
C GLU A 166 5.39 -32.62 -10.98
N TYR A 167 6.62 -32.16 -10.76
CA TYR A 167 7.41 -31.54 -11.81
C TYR A 167 8.00 -32.59 -12.75
N LYS A 168 7.77 -32.42 -14.04
CA LYS A 168 8.43 -33.19 -15.10
C LYS A 168 9.19 -32.21 -16.02
N PRO A 169 10.45 -32.50 -16.38
CA PRO A 169 11.20 -31.67 -17.32
C PRO A 169 10.51 -31.68 -18.69
N GLY A 170 10.52 -30.53 -19.37
CA GLY A 170 9.82 -30.31 -20.64
C GLY A 170 8.48 -29.59 -20.48
N PHE A 171 7.71 -29.45 -21.55
CA PHE A 171 6.37 -28.86 -21.49
C PHE A 171 5.36 -29.92 -21.05
N GLY A 172 4.64 -29.66 -19.97
CA GLY A 172 3.76 -30.64 -19.35
C GLY A 172 2.61 -30.02 -18.55
N PRO A 173 1.85 -30.85 -17.83
CA PRO A 173 0.66 -30.40 -17.09
C PRO A 173 0.99 -29.36 -16.02
N LYS A 174 2.18 -29.45 -15.41
CA LYS A 174 2.61 -28.49 -14.39
C LYS A 174 2.86 -27.09 -14.97
N GLN A 175 3.48 -27.00 -16.15
CA GLN A 175 3.73 -25.75 -16.85
C GLN A 175 2.40 -25.11 -17.29
N LEU A 176 1.47 -25.90 -17.81
CA LEU A 176 0.13 -25.41 -18.16
C LEU A 176 -0.61 -24.85 -16.95
N ALA A 177 -0.61 -25.58 -15.83
CA ALA A 177 -1.26 -25.09 -14.62
C ALA A 177 -0.57 -23.85 -14.04
N TRP A 178 0.77 -23.78 -14.13
CA TRP A 178 1.52 -22.58 -13.76
C TRP A 178 1.13 -21.38 -14.63
N MET A 179 0.99 -21.57 -15.95
CA MET A 179 0.49 -20.53 -16.86
C MET A 179 -0.94 -20.11 -16.51
N VAL A 180 -1.81 -21.07 -16.18
CA VAL A 180 -3.19 -20.78 -15.75
C VAL A 180 -3.18 -19.99 -14.44
N HIS A 181 -2.41 -20.41 -13.44
CA HIS A 181 -2.32 -19.72 -12.15
C HIS A 181 -1.79 -18.29 -12.30
N THR A 182 -0.69 -18.11 -13.05
CA THR A 182 -0.12 -16.77 -13.32
C THR A 182 -1.08 -15.91 -14.15
N GLY A 183 -1.82 -16.51 -15.09
CA GLY A 183 -2.90 -15.87 -15.83
C GLY A 183 -4.03 -15.38 -14.91
N ILE A 184 -4.49 -16.22 -13.98
CA ILE A 184 -5.50 -15.88 -12.96
C ILE A 184 -5.03 -14.71 -12.11
N MET A 185 -3.78 -14.75 -11.62
CA MET A 185 -3.20 -13.66 -10.82
C MET A 185 -3.19 -12.35 -11.60
N GLY A 186 -2.83 -12.38 -12.89
CA GLY A 186 -2.87 -11.21 -13.78
C GLY A 186 -4.29 -10.69 -13.99
N ALA A 187 -5.26 -11.59 -14.12
CA ALA A 187 -6.67 -11.22 -14.27
C ALA A 187 -7.19 -10.50 -13.02
N VAL A 188 -6.90 -11.03 -11.82
CA VAL A 188 -7.31 -10.41 -10.55
C VAL A 188 -6.67 -9.05 -10.35
N ILE A 189 -5.43 -8.86 -10.82
CA ILE A 189 -4.69 -7.60 -10.72
C ILE A 189 -5.12 -6.58 -11.78
N ALA A 190 -5.80 -6.99 -12.86
CA ALA A 190 -6.16 -6.13 -13.99
C ALA A 190 -6.79 -4.76 -13.63
N PRO A 191 -7.64 -4.61 -12.59
CA PRO A 191 -8.15 -3.29 -12.20
C PRO A 191 -7.05 -2.27 -11.83
N ILE A 192 -5.83 -2.70 -11.47
CA ILE A 192 -4.73 -1.77 -11.22
C ILE A 192 -4.34 -0.97 -12.48
N CYS A 193 -4.66 -1.47 -13.68
CA CYS A 193 -4.46 -0.75 -14.93
C CYS A 193 -5.19 0.61 -14.96
N PHE A 194 -6.22 0.81 -14.14
CA PHE A 194 -6.86 2.12 -13.98
C PHE A 194 -5.95 3.21 -13.37
N LEU A 195 -4.86 2.84 -12.68
CA LEU A 195 -3.87 3.80 -12.18
C LEU A 195 -3.12 4.51 -13.31
N GLY A 196 -3.16 3.97 -14.54
CA GLY A 196 -2.54 4.55 -15.71
C GLY A 196 -1.13 4.04 -15.99
N GLY A 197 -0.81 3.90 -17.28
CA GLY A 197 0.46 3.36 -17.77
C GLY A 197 1.72 4.02 -17.18
N PRO A 198 1.81 5.37 -17.10
CA PRO A 198 3.00 6.03 -16.56
C PRO A 198 3.28 5.70 -15.09
N ILE A 199 2.24 5.57 -14.26
CA ILE A 199 2.39 5.21 -12.84
C ILE A 199 2.85 3.76 -12.72
N LEU A 200 2.25 2.85 -13.50
CA LEU A 200 2.61 1.44 -13.47
C LEU A 200 4.03 1.18 -13.99
N LEU A 201 4.48 1.87 -15.03
CA LEU A 201 5.86 1.76 -15.52
C LEU A 201 6.87 2.23 -14.48
N ARG A 202 6.59 3.34 -13.78
CA ARG A 202 7.43 3.81 -12.66
C ARG A 202 7.43 2.80 -11.51
N ALA A 203 6.26 2.28 -11.16
CA ALA A 203 6.13 1.26 -10.12
C ALA A 203 6.93 0.00 -10.47
N ALA A 204 6.91 -0.43 -11.74
CA ALA A 204 7.67 -1.57 -12.22
C ALA A 204 9.18 -1.36 -12.07
N TRP A 205 9.69 -0.18 -12.47
CA TRP A 205 11.11 0.16 -12.30
C TRP A 205 11.54 0.23 -10.83
N TYR A 206 10.73 0.85 -9.97
CA TYR A 206 11.01 0.88 -8.52
C TYR A 206 10.95 -0.51 -7.91
N THR A 207 10.02 -1.35 -8.34
CA THR A 207 9.94 -2.75 -7.90
C THR A 207 11.19 -3.51 -8.34
N ALA A 208 11.63 -3.36 -9.59
CA ALA A 208 12.86 -4.00 -10.08
C ALA A 208 14.08 -3.58 -9.25
N GLY A 209 14.19 -2.30 -8.89
CA GLY A 209 15.24 -1.81 -8.00
C GLY A 209 15.16 -2.38 -6.58
N VAL A 210 13.96 -2.43 -5.98
CA VAL A 210 13.74 -3.00 -4.64
C VAL A 210 14.02 -4.50 -4.62
N VAL A 211 13.46 -5.25 -5.57
CA VAL A 211 13.66 -6.70 -5.72
C VAL A 211 15.13 -7.00 -5.97
N GLY A 212 15.77 -6.30 -6.90
CA GLY A 212 17.19 -6.47 -7.20
C GLY A 212 18.06 -6.16 -5.98
N GLY A 213 17.84 -5.02 -5.31
CA GLY A 213 18.61 -4.62 -4.13
C GLY A 213 18.46 -5.59 -2.96
N LEU A 214 17.23 -6.01 -2.65
CA LEU A 214 16.97 -7.01 -1.61
C LEU A 214 17.58 -8.37 -1.99
N SER A 215 17.42 -8.84 -3.23
CA SER A 215 18.08 -10.06 -3.69
C SER A 215 19.61 -9.96 -3.53
N THR A 216 20.24 -8.82 -3.85
CA THR A 216 21.68 -8.63 -3.61
C THR A 216 22.05 -8.78 -2.13
N ILE A 217 21.27 -8.20 -1.21
CA ILE A 217 21.49 -8.39 0.24
C ILE A 217 21.40 -9.87 0.60
N ALA A 218 20.39 -10.58 0.09
CA ALA A 218 20.18 -11.99 0.41
C ALA A 218 21.31 -12.90 -0.09
N VAL A 219 21.86 -12.64 -1.28
CA VAL A 219 22.99 -13.42 -1.82
C VAL A 219 24.32 -13.04 -1.15
N CYS A 220 24.53 -11.78 -0.78
CA CYS A 220 25.73 -11.36 -0.05
C CYS A 220 25.70 -11.78 1.43
N ALA A 221 24.53 -12.07 2.00
CA ALA A 221 24.43 -12.58 3.37
C ALA A 221 24.85 -14.06 3.46
N PRO A 222 25.36 -14.51 4.62
CA PRO A 222 25.62 -15.92 4.88
C PRO A 222 24.36 -16.79 4.72
N SER A 223 24.54 -18.03 4.28
CA SER A 223 23.45 -18.98 4.10
C SER A 223 22.73 -19.26 5.42
N GLY A 224 21.42 -19.00 5.46
CA GLY A 224 20.58 -19.29 6.62
C GLY A 224 20.35 -18.14 7.60
N GLU A 225 21.01 -17.00 7.42
CA GLU A 225 20.81 -15.81 8.25
C GLU A 225 19.33 -15.36 8.20
N PHE A 226 18.75 -15.25 7.00
CA PHE A 226 17.35 -14.86 6.83
C PHE A 226 16.38 -16.03 7.00
N LEU A 227 16.84 -17.28 6.91
CA LEU A 227 15.97 -18.46 7.02
C LEU A 227 15.33 -18.62 8.41
N ASN A 228 16.01 -18.16 9.45
CA ASN A 228 15.49 -18.18 10.83
C ASN A 228 14.36 -17.15 11.04
N MET A 229 14.23 -16.16 10.16
CA MET A 229 13.24 -15.09 10.30
C MET A 229 11.84 -15.50 9.80
N ARG A 230 11.64 -16.74 9.34
CA ARG A 230 10.34 -17.20 8.82
C ARG A 230 9.18 -16.98 9.80
N ALA A 231 9.39 -17.22 11.10
CA ALA A 231 8.31 -17.13 12.08
C ALA A 231 7.88 -15.66 12.35
N PRO A 232 8.80 -14.71 12.61
CA PRO A 232 8.46 -13.28 12.64
C PRO A 232 7.79 -12.78 11.36
N LEU A 233 8.28 -13.20 10.19
CA LEU A 233 7.70 -12.82 8.91
C LEU A 233 6.27 -13.35 8.74
N ALA A 234 6.01 -14.59 9.14
CA ALA A 234 4.67 -15.17 9.13
C ALA A 234 3.70 -14.44 10.06
N MET A 235 4.16 -14.03 11.25
CA MET A 235 3.35 -13.19 12.15
C MET A 235 3.03 -11.83 11.50
N GLY A 236 4.01 -11.19 10.87
CA GLY A 236 3.82 -9.95 10.13
C GLY A 236 2.83 -10.10 8.97
N LEU A 237 2.91 -11.20 8.22
CA LEU A 237 1.95 -11.53 7.16
C LEU A 237 0.53 -11.67 7.70
N GLY A 238 0.37 -12.36 8.83
CA GLY A 238 -0.90 -12.50 9.51
C GLY A 238 -1.51 -11.15 9.90
N ALA A 239 -0.69 -10.23 10.43
CA ALA A 239 -1.13 -8.88 10.75
C ALA A 239 -1.55 -8.07 9.52
N VAL A 240 -0.77 -8.14 8.43
CA VAL A 240 -1.08 -7.45 7.16
C VAL A 240 -2.33 -8.02 6.51
N PHE A 241 -2.50 -9.34 6.57
CA PHE A 241 -3.69 -10.03 6.06
C PHE A 241 -4.93 -9.66 6.86
N ALA A 242 -4.85 -9.71 8.20
CA ALA A 242 -5.92 -9.27 9.09
C ALA A 242 -6.28 -7.79 8.86
N ALA A 243 -5.30 -6.92 8.67
CA ALA A 243 -5.54 -5.51 8.35
C ALA A 243 -6.24 -5.32 7.00
N SER A 244 -5.86 -6.12 6.00
CA SER A 244 -6.48 -6.09 4.67
C SER A 244 -7.94 -6.56 4.72
N LEU A 245 -8.23 -7.62 5.48
CA LEU A 245 -9.60 -8.11 5.70
C LEU A 245 -10.44 -7.13 6.54
N ALA A 246 -9.90 -6.60 7.63
CA ALA A 246 -10.59 -5.63 8.47
C ALA A 246 -10.91 -4.33 7.69
N GLY A 247 -10.03 -3.92 6.78
CA GLY A 247 -10.24 -2.78 5.89
C GLY A 247 -11.43 -2.96 4.93
N MET A 248 -11.91 -4.18 4.68
CA MET A 248 -13.11 -4.42 3.89
C MET A 248 -14.40 -4.05 4.63
N PHE A 249 -14.39 -4.11 5.97
CA PHE A 249 -15.55 -3.81 6.81
C PHE A 249 -15.57 -2.36 7.31
N LEU A 250 -14.45 -1.63 7.16
CA LEU A 250 -14.28 -0.30 7.71
C LEU A 250 -14.11 0.74 6.60
N PRO A 251 -14.84 1.88 6.65
CA PRO A 251 -14.67 2.92 5.65
C PRO A 251 -13.23 3.47 5.69
N PRO A 252 -12.56 3.63 4.54
CA PRO A 252 -11.19 4.14 4.48
C PRO A 252 -11.07 5.61 4.94
N THR A 253 -12.20 6.29 5.10
CA THR A 253 -12.29 7.68 5.60
C THR A 253 -12.15 7.80 7.12
N THR A 254 -12.26 6.69 7.86
CA THR A 254 -12.09 6.66 9.33
C THR A 254 -10.61 6.59 9.71
N ALA A 255 -10.24 7.08 10.90
CA ALA A 255 -8.87 6.99 11.41
C ALA A 255 -8.40 5.53 11.55
N LEU A 256 -9.29 4.63 11.99
CA LEU A 256 -9.03 3.19 12.02
C LEU A 256 -8.83 2.64 10.60
N GLY A 257 -9.74 2.94 9.66
CA GLY A 257 -9.66 2.47 8.28
C GLY A 257 -8.39 2.96 7.56
N ALA A 258 -8.02 4.22 7.72
CA ALA A 258 -6.78 4.78 7.21
C ALA A 258 -5.54 4.16 7.89
N GLY A 259 -5.63 3.84 9.19
CA GLY A 259 -4.61 3.09 9.93
C GLY A 259 -4.38 1.70 9.36
N LEU A 260 -5.44 0.92 9.14
CA LEU A 260 -5.36 -0.42 8.54
C LEU A 260 -4.89 -0.38 7.09
N TYR A 261 -5.32 0.64 6.33
CA TYR A 261 -4.86 0.84 4.96
C TYR A 261 -3.36 1.19 4.94
N SER A 262 -2.89 2.05 5.84
CA SER A 262 -1.47 2.37 5.99
C SER A 262 -0.65 1.16 6.43
N LEU A 263 -1.13 0.40 7.42
CA LEU A 263 -0.49 -0.82 7.91
C LEU A 263 -0.40 -1.88 6.82
N SER A 264 -1.51 -2.10 6.09
CA SER A 264 -1.49 -3.03 4.97
C SER A 264 -0.51 -2.54 3.91
N LEU A 265 -0.60 -1.30 3.42
CA LEU A 265 0.31 -0.76 2.39
C LEU A 265 1.78 -0.77 2.79
N TYR A 266 2.17 0.01 3.80
CA TYR A 266 3.57 0.23 4.17
C TYR A 266 4.14 -0.94 4.97
N GLY A 267 3.37 -1.45 5.95
CA GLY A 267 3.77 -2.63 6.72
C GLY A 267 3.86 -3.87 5.84
N GLY A 268 2.89 -4.06 4.95
CA GLY A 268 2.97 -5.12 3.94
C GLY A 268 4.21 -5.01 3.06
N LEU A 269 4.56 -3.82 2.58
CA LEU A 269 5.74 -3.64 1.74
C LEU A 269 7.03 -4.07 2.46
N ILE A 270 7.15 -3.77 3.76
CA ILE A 270 8.28 -4.21 4.59
C ILE A 270 8.27 -5.73 4.75
N VAL A 271 7.10 -6.32 5.06
CA VAL A 271 6.95 -7.76 5.25
C VAL A 271 7.28 -8.54 3.98
N PHE A 272 6.75 -8.14 2.82
CA PHE A 272 7.06 -8.79 1.54
C PHE A 272 8.49 -8.56 1.09
N GLY A 273 9.10 -7.40 1.41
CA GLY A 273 10.54 -7.21 1.23
C GLY A 273 11.36 -8.19 2.07
N GLY A 274 10.93 -8.44 3.32
CA GLY A 274 11.50 -9.48 4.16
C GLY A 274 11.32 -10.89 3.58
N PHE A 275 10.13 -11.24 3.09
CA PHE A 275 9.90 -12.55 2.46
C PHE A 275 10.77 -12.73 1.22
N LEU A 276 10.98 -11.68 0.43
CA LEU A 276 11.87 -11.75 -0.71
C LEU A 276 13.33 -12.05 -0.31
N LEU A 277 13.82 -11.51 0.82
CA LEU A 277 15.12 -11.86 1.39
C LEU A 277 15.16 -13.34 1.80
N TYR A 278 14.16 -13.79 2.55
CA TYR A 278 14.03 -15.17 3.01
C TYR A 278 13.97 -16.15 1.83
N ASP A 279 13.10 -15.89 0.86
CA ASP A 279 12.84 -16.78 -0.28
C ASP A 279 14.01 -16.82 -1.24
N THR A 280 14.75 -15.72 -1.42
CA THR A 280 15.99 -15.72 -2.20
C THR A 280 16.99 -16.70 -1.60
N GLN A 281 17.19 -16.68 -0.28
CA GLN A 281 18.05 -17.65 0.40
C GLN A 281 17.47 -19.08 0.38
N ALA A 282 16.16 -19.21 0.48
CA ALA A 282 15.49 -20.50 0.44
C ALA A 282 15.65 -21.18 -0.93
N ILE A 283 15.61 -20.43 -2.03
CA ILE A 283 15.88 -20.94 -3.38
C ILE A 283 17.30 -21.49 -3.48
N ILE A 284 18.30 -20.71 -3.04
CA ILE A 284 19.72 -21.11 -3.08
C ILE A 284 19.92 -22.38 -2.27
N LYS A 285 19.49 -22.37 -1.00
CA LYS A 285 19.65 -23.52 -0.10
C LYS A 285 18.89 -24.75 -0.60
N ARG A 286 17.69 -24.59 -1.16
CA ARG A 286 16.95 -25.71 -1.75
C ARG A 286 17.64 -26.24 -3.00
N ALA A 287 18.25 -25.37 -3.82
CA ALA A 287 18.98 -25.81 -5.01
C ALA A 287 20.25 -26.61 -4.66
N GLU A 288 20.94 -26.22 -3.59
CA GLU A 288 22.13 -26.91 -3.05
C GLU A 288 21.78 -28.24 -2.38
N MET A 289 20.81 -28.23 -1.46
CA MET A 289 20.48 -29.38 -0.61
C MET A 289 19.68 -30.46 -1.34
N HIS A 290 19.07 -30.16 -2.49
CA HIS A 290 18.27 -31.15 -3.20
C HIS A 290 19.20 -32.19 -3.85
N PRO A 291 19.02 -33.50 -3.57
CA PRO A 291 19.91 -34.53 -4.07
C PRO A 291 19.96 -34.53 -5.61
N MET A 292 21.12 -34.89 -6.16
CA MET A 292 21.32 -34.96 -7.62
C MET A 292 20.53 -36.14 -8.20
N TYR A 293 20.59 -37.30 -7.53
CA TYR A 293 19.83 -38.51 -7.83
C TYR A 293 18.77 -38.74 -6.75
N GLY A 294 17.66 -38.00 -6.84
CA GLY A 294 16.48 -38.20 -5.99
C GLY A 294 15.33 -38.81 -6.76
N LEU A 295 14.42 -39.50 -6.06
CA LEU A 295 13.16 -40.00 -6.63
C LEU A 295 12.31 -38.89 -7.28
N GLN A 296 12.41 -37.66 -6.74
CA GLN A 296 11.72 -36.50 -7.29
C GLN A 296 12.71 -35.46 -7.84
N PRO A 297 12.51 -34.99 -9.08
CA PRO A 297 13.34 -33.94 -9.67
C PRO A 297 13.17 -32.63 -8.90
N TYR A 298 14.19 -31.76 -8.95
CA TYR A 298 14.08 -30.41 -8.42
C TYR A 298 12.95 -29.66 -9.12
N ASP A 299 12.10 -29.01 -8.34
CA ASP A 299 10.93 -28.28 -8.84
C ASP A 299 11.18 -26.77 -8.82
N PRO A 300 11.58 -26.19 -9.97
CA PRO A 300 11.82 -24.76 -10.08
C PRO A 300 10.52 -23.95 -10.01
N ILE A 301 9.38 -24.51 -10.44
CA ILE A 301 8.09 -23.81 -10.44
C ILE A 301 7.61 -23.58 -9.01
N ASN A 302 7.65 -24.61 -8.17
CA ASN A 302 7.22 -24.49 -6.77
C ASN A 302 8.11 -23.51 -5.99
N SER A 303 9.41 -23.47 -6.31
CA SER A 303 10.35 -22.53 -5.70
C SER A 303 10.19 -21.10 -6.23
N ALA A 304 9.74 -20.93 -7.48
CA ALA A 304 9.51 -19.63 -8.11
C ALA A 304 8.24 -18.94 -7.61
N ILE A 305 7.19 -19.69 -7.29
CA ILE A 305 5.87 -19.12 -6.95
C ILE A 305 5.96 -18.17 -5.74
N SER A 306 6.72 -18.50 -4.70
CA SER A 306 6.76 -17.67 -3.49
C SER A 306 7.42 -16.31 -3.75
N VAL A 307 8.59 -16.29 -4.40
CA VAL A 307 9.25 -15.05 -4.84
C VAL A 307 8.37 -14.26 -5.81
N TYR A 308 7.73 -14.93 -6.77
CA TYR A 308 6.81 -14.27 -7.69
C TYR A 308 5.67 -13.55 -6.96
N LEU A 309 5.07 -14.18 -5.95
CA LEU A 309 4.01 -13.58 -5.15
C LEU A 309 4.51 -12.39 -4.34
N ASP A 310 5.72 -12.45 -3.79
CA ASP A 310 6.33 -11.32 -3.10
C ASP A 310 6.56 -10.14 -4.05
N VAL A 311 7.12 -10.40 -5.24
CA VAL A 311 7.36 -9.37 -6.27
C VAL A 311 6.04 -8.71 -6.67
N LEU A 312 4.98 -9.48 -6.90
CA LEU A 312 3.67 -8.91 -7.20
C LEU A 312 3.11 -8.07 -6.05
N ASN A 313 3.21 -8.54 -4.82
CA ASN A 313 2.73 -7.80 -3.65
C ASN A 313 3.51 -6.48 -3.47
N ILE A 314 4.82 -6.50 -3.65
CA ILE A 314 5.68 -5.30 -3.64
C ILE A 314 5.24 -4.34 -4.75
N PHE A 315 5.06 -4.83 -5.99
CA PHE A 315 4.64 -4.02 -7.14
C PHE A 315 3.30 -3.32 -6.88
N MET A 316 2.28 -4.07 -6.46
CA MET A 316 0.94 -3.54 -6.19
C MET A 316 0.99 -2.43 -5.14
N ARG A 317 1.80 -2.61 -4.09
CA ARG A 317 1.96 -1.63 -2.99
C ARG A 317 2.69 -0.38 -3.46
N ILE A 318 3.78 -0.53 -4.21
CA ILE A 318 4.49 0.61 -4.80
C ILE A 318 3.57 1.38 -5.74
N ALA A 319 2.83 0.69 -6.62
CA ALA A 319 1.88 1.32 -7.53
C ALA A 319 0.78 2.10 -6.78
N MET A 320 0.21 1.53 -5.71
CA MET A 320 -0.75 2.23 -4.84
C MET A 320 -0.13 3.43 -4.11
N ILE A 321 1.11 3.32 -3.62
CA ILE A 321 1.83 4.43 -2.98
C ILE A 321 2.07 5.56 -3.98
N LEU A 322 2.44 5.26 -5.22
CA LEU A 322 2.64 6.27 -6.26
C LEU A 322 1.33 6.94 -6.68
N ALA A 323 0.24 6.17 -6.78
CA ALA A 323 -1.08 6.70 -7.06
C ALA A 323 -1.59 7.63 -5.94
N GLY A 324 -1.47 7.21 -4.68
CA GLY A 324 -1.87 8.01 -3.51
C GLY A 324 -0.95 9.20 -3.22
N GLY A 325 0.34 9.10 -3.57
CA GLY A 325 1.33 10.16 -3.36
C GLY A 325 1.25 11.31 -4.36
N GLY A 326 0.65 11.10 -5.54
CA GLY A 326 0.53 12.11 -6.60
C GLY A 326 -0.61 13.13 -6.40
N GLY A 327 -1.63 12.80 -5.59
CA GLY A 327 -2.83 13.62 -5.40
C GLY A 327 -2.62 14.90 -4.57
N ASN A 328 -1.52 15.01 -3.83
CA ASN A 328 -1.29 16.14 -2.93
C ASN A 328 -0.49 17.30 -3.56
N LYS A 329 -0.20 17.24 -4.88
CA LYS A 329 0.49 18.30 -5.64
C LYS A 329 -0.43 19.15 -6.52
N ARG A 330 -1.74 18.99 -6.40
CA ARG A 330 -2.74 19.90 -6.98
C ARG A 330 -3.50 20.60 -5.86
N LYS A 331 -2.84 21.57 -5.24
CA LYS A 331 -3.47 22.71 -4.59
C LYS A 331 -2.80 23.96 -5.13
#